data_AF-A0A4Q1RDB0-F1
#
_entry.id   AF-A0A4Q1RDB0-F1
#
_cell.length_a   1.000
_cell.length_b   1.000
_cell.length_c   1.000
_cell.angle_alpha   90.00
_cell.angle_beta   90.00
_cell.angle_gamma   90.00
#
_symmetry.space_group_name_H-M   'P 1'
#
loop_
_entity.id
_entity.type
_entity.pdbx_description
1 polymer ?
#
loop_
_entity_poly.entity_id
_entity_poly.type
_entity_poly.pdbx_seq_one_letter_code
_entity_poly.pdbx_strand_id
1 'polypeptide(L)'
;MSDSFRINTLLYATALKKQLTCCPGITIGMTSGTTKSKHRTASNNADAKISMIALAFDQFVSETSTPYAFVELDAGAVYMERSGFKGILSSDMVLSTNRRPEPADIVALLFVHTLASRKNEEFNHICSELFELYNAFSVVSDDQMIALLCDSYYYGTLKKENHPYIHSNIVDESTLLACVRSSNPREIPELKGTNTVKPGFAFRKAKKKKNVEENDLRIFINDCKAGKFLVDFSWEDSQTEYVQSLQQLDGYIPNYEFQSILKKIKYRTDKVLKRLPDLDLAKGEDRITAIGNDYINLTLSGKPGTGKTKLAYMLAAATGLPIYTVSNSHNTDEDEYEGKTKMIDGRAVSVETDTLKCVEKGGNFK
;
A
#
# COMPACT_ATOMS: atom_id res chain seq x y z
N MET A 1 -23.89 10.61 14.29
CA MET A 1 -23.11 9.42 14.68
C MET A 1 -22.41 8.91 13.44
N SER A 2 -21.17 9.36 13.23
CA SER A 2 -20.37 9.03 12.05
C SER A 2 -19.15 8.26 12.53
N ASP A 3 -19.24 6.94 12.42
CA ASP A 3 -18.14 6.03 12.70
C ASP A 3 -16.94 6.37 11.82
N SER A 4 -15.86 6.83 12.46
CA SER A 4 -14.59 7.07 11.82
C SER A 4 -13.97 5.72 11.41
N PHE A 5 -13.91 5.47 10.11
CA PHE A 5 -13.24 4.32 9.52
C PHE A 5 -11.72 4.36 9.81
N ARG A 6 -11.21 3.38 10.56
CA ARG A 6 -9.78 3.25 10.93
C ARG A 6 -9.11 2.20 10.04
N ILE A 7 -7.80 2.34 9.81
CA ILE A 7 -6.97 1.36 9.07
C ILE A 7 -7.03 -0.06 9.70
N ASN A 8 -7.37 -0.14 10.99
CA ASN A 8 -7.64 -1.39 11.70
C ASN A 8 -8.86 -2.16 11.13
N THR A 9 -9.81 -1.51 10.46
CA THR A 9 -10.99 -2.18 9.89
C THR A 9 -10.61 -3.13 8.74
N LEU A 10 -9.46 -2.92 8.08
CA LEU A 10 -8.91 -3.88 7.10
C LEU A 10 -8.29 -5.11 7.77
N LEU A 11 -7.74 -4.95 8.97
CA LEU A 11 -7.18 -6.05 9.77
C LEU A 11 -8.26 -6.83 10.54
N TYR A 12 -9.42 -6.21 10.83
CA TYR A 12 -10.56 -6.80 11.55
C TYR A 12 -11.77 -7.15 10.69
N ALA A 13 -11.62 -7.24 9.36
CA ALA A 13 -12.64 -7.83 8.49
C ALA A 13 -12.69 -9.37 8.66
N THR A 14 -12.91 -9.83 9.89
CA THR A 14 -13.06 -11.24 10.29
C THR A 14 -14.50 -11.68 10.47
N ALA A 15 -15.48 -10.80 10.23
CA ALA A 15 -16.88 -11.21 10.19
C ALA A 15 -17.28 -11.58 8.75
N LEU A 16 -17.49 -12.88 8.50
CA LEU A 16 -17.96 -13.51 7.25
C LEU A 16 -16.91 -13.89 6.20
N LYS A 17 -15.73 -14.36 6.63
CA LYS A 17 -14.76 -15.00 5.72
C LYS A 17 -15.36 -16.28 5.12
N LYS A 18 -15.48 -16.36 3.79
CA LYS A 18 -15.68 -17.61 3.04
C LYS A 18 -14.50 -17.82 2.10
N GLN A 19 -13.90 -19.01 2.15
CA GLN A 19 -12.82 -19.41 1.24
C GLN A 19 -13.40 -19.79 -0.12
N LEU A 20 -12.75 -19.29 -1.17
CA LEU A 20 -13.07 -19.60 -2.57
C LEU A 20 -11.82 -20.19 -3.22
N THR A 21 -11.96 -21.30 -3.94
CA THR A 21 -10.83 -21.93 -4.64
C THR A 21 -10.44 -21.08 -5.84
N CYS A 22 -9.15 -20.75 -5.98
CA CYS A 22 -8.64 -19.90 -7.07
C CYS A 22 -8.79 -20.57 -8.45
N CYS A 23 -8.65 -21.89 -8.48
CA CYS A 23 -8.86 -22.73 -9.66
C CYS A 23 -9.69 -23.96 -9.29
N PRO A 24 -11.03 -23.89 -9.22
CA PRO A 24 -11.85 -25.09 -9.30
C PRO A 24 -11.45 -25.84 -10.57
N GLY A 25 -10.94 -27.06 -10.41
CA GLY A 25 -10.63 -27.94 -11.53
C GLY A 25 -11.91 -28.17 -12.32
N ILE A 26 -11.97 -27.66 -13.55
CA ILE A 26 -13.10 -27.88 -14.43
C ILE A 26 -12.84 -29.14 -15.25
N THR A 27 -13.67 -30.15 -15.02
CA THR A 27 -13.83 -31.34 -15.83
C THR A 27 -14.74 -31.00 -17.02
N ILE A 28 -14.23 -30.27 -18.01
CA ILE A 28 -14.87 -30.12 -19.33
C ILE A 28 -13.83 -30.58 -20.36
N GLY A 29 -14.28 -31.30 -21.39
CA GLY A 29 -13.47 -32.08 -22.34
C GLY A 29 -12.09 -31.49 -22.61
N MET A 30 -11.03 -32.24 -22.28
CA MET A 30 -9.67 -31.72 -22.19
C MET A 30 -9.12 -31.38 -23.58
N THR A 31 -9.14 -30.11 -23.94
CA THR A 31 -8.09 -29.53 -24.78
C THR A 31 -6.82 -29.41 -23.93
N SER A 32 -5.74 -30.03 -24.42
CA SER A 32 -4.45 -30.06 -23.72
C SER A 32 -3.34 -29.45 -24.57
N GLY A 33 -2.46 -28.71 -23.92
CA GLY A 33 -1.27 -28.12 -24.52
C GLY A 33 -0.04 -29.00 -24.28
N THR A 34 0.73 -29.30 -25.32
CA THR A 34 2.02 -29.99 -25.19
C THR A 34 3.10 -29.04 -24.67
N THR A 35 2.98 -27.75 -24.99
CA THR A 35 3.84 -26.68 -24.45
C THR A 35 3.48 -26.41 -22.99
N LYS A 36 4.50 -26.39 -22.12
CA LYS A 36 4.35 -26.28 -20.66
C LYS A 36 5.10 -25.07 -20.14
N SER A 37 4.62 -24.51 -19.04
CA SER A 37 5.27 -23.40 -18.36
C SER A 37 6.68 -23.78 -17.91
N LYS A 38 7.63 -22.85 -18.04
CA LYS A 38 8.98 -22.99 -17.46
C LYS A 38 8.99 -23.07 -15.93
N HIS A 39 7.89 -22.66 -15.29
CA HIS A 39 7.71 -22.73 -13.84
C HIS A 39 7.21 -24.10 -13.35
N ARG A 40 6.79 -24.97 -14.28
CA ARG A 40 6.33 -26.32 -13.95
C ARG A 40 7.51 -27.21 -13.56
N THR A 41 7.33 -28.01 -12.51
CA THR A 41 8.34 -28.98 -12.07
C THR A 41 8.53 -30.08 -13.11
N ALA A 42 9.78 -30.43 -13.43
CA ALA A 42 10.12 -31.42 -14.46
C ALA A 42 9.55 -32.82 -14.19
N SER A 43 9.21 -33.16 -12.95
CA SER A 43 8.56 -34.43 -12.60
C SER A 43 7.08 -34.50 -13.00
N ASN A 44 6.43 -33.38 -13.30
CA ASN A 44 5.02 -33.33 -13.69
C ASN A 44 4.86 -33.45 -15.22
N ASN A 45 4.76 -34.69 -15.68
CA ASN A 45 4.71 -35.01 -17.11
C ASN A 45 3.34 -34.85 -17.77
N ALA A 46 2.27 -34.58 -17.01
CA ALA A 46 0.96 -34.30 -17.59
C ALA A 46 0.99 -33.11 -18.56
N ASP A 47 0.04 -32.99 -19.47
CA ASP A 47 -0.08 -31.84 -20.38
C ASP A 47 -0.53 -30.57 -19.66
N ALA A 48 -0.33 -29.41 -20.30
CA ALA A 48 -0.99 -28.17 -19.88
C ALA A 48 -2.50 -28.31 -20.10
N LYS A 49 -3.31 -27.78 -19.17
CA LYS A 49 -4.77 -27.89 -19.23
C LYS A 49 -5.40 -26.51 -19.16
N ILE A 50 -6.48 -26.33 -19.91
CA ILE A 50 -7.29 -25.11 -19.85
C ILE A 50 -7.98 -25.02 -18.48
N SER A 51 -7.97 -23.82 -17.90
CA SER A 51 -8.59 -23.49 -16.61
C SER A 51 -9.53 -22.29 -16.76
N MET A 52 -10.19 -21.87 -15.66
CA MET A 52 -11.06 -20.69 -15.72
C MET A 52 -10.33 -19.40 -16.12
N ILE A 53 -9.00 -19.33 -16.01
CA ILE A 53 -8.21 -18.18 -16.47
C ILE A 53 -8.42 -17.89 -17.97
N ALA A 54 -8.66 -18.92 -18.78
CA ALA A 54 -9.01 -18.75 -20.19
C ALA A 54 -10.35 -18.01 -20.37
N LEU A 55 -11.31 -18.20 -19.45
CA LEU A 55 -12.59 -17.47 -19.48
C LEU A 55 -12.39 -15.99 -19.19
N ALA A 56 -11.45 -15.62 -18.32
CA ALA A 56 -11.14 -14.20 -18.10
C ALA A 56 -10.51 -13.58 -19.35
N PHE A 57 -9.58 -14.28 -20.01
CA PHE A 57 -9.03 -13.82 -21.28
C PHE A 57 -10.14 -13.58 -22.32
N ASP A 58 -11.00 -14.58 -22.54
CA ASP A 58 -12.13 -14.50 -23.47
C ASP A 58 -13.05 -13.32 -23.16
N GLN A 59 -13.35 -13.07 -21.89
CA GLN A 59 -14.17 -11.93 -21.46
C GLN A 59 -13.53 -10.57 -21.75
N PHE A 60 -12.19 -10.46 -21.76
CA PHE A 60 -11.52 -9.20 -22.06
C PHE A 60 -11.46 -8.93 -23.56
N VAL A 61 -11.46 -9.96 -24.40
CA VAL A 61 -11.42 -9.77 -25.85
C VAL A 61 -12.81 -9.74 -26.48
N SER A 62 -13.77 -10.51 -25.96
CA SER A 62 -15.11 -10.62 -26.54
C SER A 62 -15.96 -9.35 -26.38
N GLU A 63 -16.35 -8.74 -27.50
CA GLU A 63 -17.23 -7.56 -27.56
C GLU A 63 -18.63 -7.82 -26.96
N THR A 64 -19.08 -9.07 -26.95
CA THR A 64 -20.39 -9.46 -26.40
C THR A 64 -20.42 -9.55 -24.87
N SER A 65 -19.25 -9.55 -24.23
CA SER A 65 -19.13 -9.60 -22.78
C SER A 65 -19.44 -8.25 -22.15
N THR A 66 -19.99 -8.27 -20.93
CA THR A 66 -20.13 -7.05 -20.13
C THR A 66 -18.75 -6.45 -19.88
N PRO A 67 -18.50 -5.18 -20.22
CA PRO A 67 -17.20 -4.57 -20.00
C PRO A 67 -16.86 -4.46 -18.52
N TYR A 68 -15.56 -4.51 -18.25
CA TYR A 68 -14.99 -4.30 -16.93
C TYR A 68 -14.28 -2.97 -16.85
N ALA A 69 -14.28 -2.32 -15.69
CA ALA A 69 -13.33 -1.25 -15.40
C ALA A 69 -12.26 -1.73 -14.44
N PHE A 70 -10.98 -1.56 -14.78
CA PHE A 70 -9.86 -1.92 -13.91
C PHE A 70 -8.92 -0.77 -13.63
N VAL A 71 -8.33 -0.79 -12.44
CA VAL A 71 -7.31 0.17 -12.02
C VAL A 71 -6.30 -0.52 -11.12
N GLU A 72 -5.01 -0.32 -11.41
CA GLU A 72 -3.91 -0.71 -10.52
C GLU A 72 -3.84 0.28 -9.34
N LEU A 73 -3.81 -0.24 -8.12
CA LEU A 73 -3.62 0.50 -6.89
C LEU A 73 -2.19 0.28 -6.35
N ASP A 74 -1.85 0.94 -5.25
CA ASP A 74 -0.54 0.74 -4.62
C ASP A 74 -0.38 -0.70 -4.08
N ALA A 75 0.86 -1.13 -3.91
CA ALA A 75 1.24 -2.48 -3.47
C ALA A 75 0.76 -3.63 -4.39
N GLY A 76 0.39 -3.32 -5.64
CA GLY A 76 -0.03 -4.31 -6.64
C GLY A 76 -1.49 -4.76 -6.51
N ALA A 77 -2.28 -4.10 -5.64
CA ALA A 77 -3.71 -4.36 -5.54
C ALA A 77 -4.44 -3.88 -6.82
N VAL A 78 -5.57 -4.52 -7.14
CA VAL A 78 -6.37 -4.20 -8.33
C VAL A 78 -7.80 -3.92 -7.94
N TYR A 79 -8.33 -2.80 -8.41
CA TYR A 79 -9.74 -2.45 -8.32
C TYR A 79 -10.49 -2.85 -9.60
N MET A 80 -11.74 -3.28 -9.45
CA MET A 80 -12.62 -3.69 -10.55
C MET A 80 -14.06 -3.16 -10.38
N GLU A 81 -14.70 -2.78 -11.49
CA GLU A 81 -16.16 -2.59 -11.60
C GLU A 81 -16.76 -3.47 -12.70
N ARG A 82 -17.90 -4.10 -12.44
CA ARG A 82 -18.70 -4.84 -13.45
C ARG A 82 -20.15 -5.01 -12.98
N SER A 83 -21.14 -4.69 -13.82
CA SER A 83 -22.57 -5.01 -13.57
C SER A 83 -23.04 -4.76 -12.12
N GLY A 84 -22.69 -3.61 -11.53
CA GLY A 84 -23.04 -3.25 -10.14
C GLY A 84 -22.18 -3.88 -9.04
N PHE A 85 -21.22 -4.75 -9.39
CA PHE A 85 -20.15 -5.21 -8.53
C PHE A 85 -18.98 -4.22 -8.55
N LYS A 86 -18.44 -3.93 -7.37
CA LYS A 86 -17.15 -3.25 -7.19
C LYS A 86 -16.31 -4.08 -6.25
N GLY A 87 -15.03 -4.24 -6.55
CA GLY A 87 -14.13 -5.02 -5.71
C GLY A 87 -12.67 -4.60 -5.80
N ILE A 88 -11.91 -4.93 -4.77
CA ILE A 88 -10.45 -4.79 -4.72
C ILE A 88 -9.86 -6.15 -4.37
N LEU A 89 -8.92 -6.64 -5.18
CA LEU A 89 -8.07 -7.77 -4.84
C LEU A 89 -6.69 -7.27 -4.39
N SER A 90 -6.24 -7.73 -3.24
CA SER A 90 -4.88 -7.53 -2.73
C SER A 90 -4.31 -8.87 -2.28
N SER A 91 -3.33 -9.41 -3.02
CA SER A 91 -2.77 -10.75 -2.79
C SER A 91 -3.86 -11.84 -2.83
N ASP A 92 -4.35 -12.29 -1.67
CA ASP A 92 -5.35 -13.35 -1.50
C ASP A 92 -6.69 -12.85 -0.93
N MET A 93 -6.86 -11.53 -0.77
CA MET A 93 -8.05 -10.95 -0.16
C MET A 93 -8.83 -10.08 -1.15
N VAL A 94 -10.11 -10.39 -1.32
CA VAL A 94 -11.10 -9.60 -2.06
C VAL A 94 -11.99 -8.82 -1.10
N LEU A 95 -11.97 -7.50 -1.21
CA LEU A 95 -13.02 -6.63 -0.67
C LEU A 95 -14.04 -6.38 -1.78
N SER A 96 -15.33 -6.49 -1.48
CA SER A 96 -16.40 -6.33 -2.47
C SER A 96 -17.57 -5.52 -1.92
N THR A 97 -18.31 -4.84 -2.79
CA THR A 97 -19.56 -4.15 -2.43
C THR A 97 -20.77 -4.95 -2.89
N ASN A 98 -21.91 -4.73 -2.22
CA ASN A 98 -23.26 -5.16 -2.62
C ASN A 98 -23.54 -6.67 -2.59
N ARG A 99 -22.63 -7.49 -3.12
CA ARG A 99 -22.75 -8.94 -3.21
C ARG A 99 -21.40 -9.61 -3.06
N ARG A 100 -21.41 -10.91 -2.80
CA ARG A 100 -20.19 -11.73 -2.90
C ARG A 100 -19.70 -11.76 -4.35
N PRO A 101 -18.37 -11.83 -4.56
CA PRO A 101 -17.82 -12.02 -5.89
C PRO A 101 -18.25 -13.38 -6.43
N GLU A 102 -18.72 -13.40 -7.67
CA GLU A 102 -18.98 -14.63 -8.41
C GLU A 102 -17.67 -15.22 -8.94
N PRO A 103 -17.63 -16.51 -9.33
CA PRO A 103 -16.42 -17.10 -9.90
C PRO A 103 -15.80 -16.28 -11.03
N ALA A 104 -16.62 -15.69 -11.91
CA ALA A 104 -16.12 -14.83 -12.98
C ALA A 104 -15.44 -13.55 -12.46
N ASP A 105 -15.99 -12.91 -11.41
CA ASP A 105 -15.38 -11.72 -10.79
C ASP A 105 -14.00 -12.06 -10.19
N ILE A 106 -13.91 -13.22 -9.55
CA ILE A 106 -12.67 -13.70 -8.90
C ILE A 106 -11.60 -13.96 -9.94
N VAL A 107 -11.94 -14.68 -11.01
CA VAL A 107 -10.99 -15.03 -12.08
C VAL A 107 -10.53 -13.77 -12.82
N ALA A 108 -11.44 -12.84 -13.10
CA ALA A 108 -11.09 -11.57 -13.74
C ALA A 108 -10.15 -10.73 -12.84
N LEU A 109 -10.46 -10.61 -11.54
CA LEU A 109 -9.58 -9.96 -10.56
C LEU A 109 -8.21 -10.62 -10.50
N LEU A 110 -8.16 -11.96 -10.45
CA LEU A 110 -6.91 -12.71 -10.39
C LEU A 110 -6.06 -12.54 -11.65
N PHE A 111 -6.67 -12.65 -12.83
CA PHE A 111 -6.00 -12.45 -14.10
C PHE A 111 -5.34 -11.08 -14.14
N VAL A 112 -6.11 -10.03 -13.83
CA VAL A 112 -5.62 -8.65 -13.90
C VAL A 112 -4.61 -8.36 -12.79
N HIS A 113 -4.77 -8.93 -11.58
CA HIS A 113 -3.76 -8.83 -10.53
C HIS A 113 -2.44 -9.48 -10.93
N THR A 114 -2.47 -10.67 -11.53
CA THR A 114 -1.25 -11.32 -12.03
C THR A 114 -0.59 -10.48 -13.12
N LEU A 115 -1.37 -9.97 -14.08
CA LEU A 115 -0.90 -9.11 -15.16
C LEU A 115 -0.25 -7.82 -14.61
N ALA A 116 -0.97 -7.11 -13.73
CA ALA A 116 -0.51 -5.85 -13.13
C ALA A 116 0.69 -6.02 -12.19
N SER A 117 0.80 -7.16 -11.49
CA SER A 117 1.91 -7.43 -10.56
C SER A 117 3.28 -7.47 -11.25
N ARG A 118 3.30 -7.77 -12.55
CA ARG A 118 4.51 -7.94 -13.36
C ARG A 118 5.52 -8.97 -12.84
N LYS A 119 5.13 -9.85 -11.91
CA LYS A 119 6.01 -10.86 -11.29
C LYS A 119 6.18 -12.13 -12.14
N ASN A 120 5.18 -12.45 -12.96
CA ASN A 120 5.18 -13.63 -13.83
C ASN A 120 5.42 -13.19 -15.28
N GLU A 121 6.69 -13.06 -15.66
CA GLU A 121 7.10 -12.59 -16.99
C GLU A 121 6.59 -13.48 -18.13
N GLU A 122 6.52 -14.81 -17.92
CA GLU A 122 6.00 -15.75 -18.91
C GLU A 122 4.51 -15.49 -19.15
N PHE A 123 3.71 -15.39 -18.07
CA PHE A 123 2.28 -15.08 -18.16
C PHE A 123 2.03 -13.75 -18.89
N ASN A 124 2.79 -12.70 -18.55
CA ASN A 124 2.61 -11.39 -19.18
C ASN A 124 2.98 -11.39 -20.66
N HIS A 125 4.05 -12.10 -21.03
CA HIS A 125 4.45 -12.24 -22.41
C HIS A 125 3.38 -12.96 -23.24
N ILE A 126 2.84 -14.08 -22.73
CA ILE A 126 1.76 -14.82 -23.37
C ILE A 126 0.51 -13.95 -23.51
N CYS A 127 0.11 -13.21 -22.46
CA CYS A 127 -1.02 -12.28 -22.53
C CYS A 127 -0.81 -11.22 -23.62
N SER A 128 0.40 -10.65 -23.73
CA SER A 128 0.72 -9.65 -24.76
C SER A 128 0.56 -10.22 -26.17
N GLU A 129 1.11 -11.41 -26.42
CA GLU A 129 0.97 -12.09 -27.72
C GLU A 129 -0.49 -12.41 -28.04
N LEU A 130 -1.25 -12.94 -27.08
CA LEU A 130 -2.66 -13.25 -27.25
C LEU A 130 -3.51 -12.01 -27.54
N PHE A 131 -3.26 -10.89 -26.85
CA PHE A 131 -3.95 -9.63 -27.14
C PHE A 131 -3.56 -9.05 -28.50
N GLU A 132 -2.30 -9.15 -28.91
CA GLU A 132 -1.85 -8.74 -30.24
C GLU A 132 -2.52 -9.58 -31.34
N LEU A 133 -2.57 -10.91 -31.17
CA LEU A 133 -3.27 -11.81 -32.09
C LEU A 133 -4.76 -11.46 -32.19
N TYR A 134 -5.42 -11.24 -31.05
CA TYR A 134 -6.83 -10.84 -31.06
C TYR A 134 -7.02 -9.49 -31.77
N ASN A 135 -6.19 -8.49 -31.48
CA ASN A 135 -6.29 -7.18 -32.13
C ASN A 135 -6.04 -7.26 -33.65
N ALA A 136 -5.20 -8.19 -34.11
CA ALA A 136 -4.92 -8.40 -35.53
C ALA A 136 -6.03 -9.16 -36.27
N PHE A 137 -6.62 -10.17 -35.64
CA PHE A 137 -7.49 -11.15 -36.33
C PHE A 137 -8.93 -11.21 -35.80
N SER A 138 -9.23 -10.50 -34.71
CA SER A 138 -10.51 -10.55 -33.97
C SER A 138 -10.92 -11.95 -33.48
N VAL A 139 -10.01 -12.91 -33.56
CA VAL A 139 -10.17 -14.31 -33.14
C VAL A 139 -8.82 -14.82 -32.65
N VAL A 140 -8.83 -15.62 -31.58
CA VAL A 140 -7.68 -16.39 -31.12
C VAL A 140 -8.04 -17.86 -31.21
N SER A 141 -7.33 -18.61 -32.06
CA SER A 141 -7.55 -20.04 -32.27
C SER A 141 -6.30 -20.88 -31.91
N ASP A 142 -5.49 -20.40 -30.97
CA ASP A 142 -4.27 -21.08 -30.51
C ASP A 142 -4.49 -21.77 -29.15
N ASP A 143 -5.05 -22.98 -29.20
CA ASP A 143 -5.31 -23.80 -28.01
C ASP A 143 -4.03 -24.10 -27.22
N GLN A 144 -2.87 -24.16 -27.88
CA GLN A 144 -1.58 -24.41 -27.21
C GLN A 144 -1.16 -23.21 -26.37
N MET A 145 -1.31 -22.00 -26.91
CA MET A 145 -1.00 -20.76 -26.21
C MET A 145 -1.98 -20.49 -25.05
N ILE A 146 -3.27 -20.81 -25.24
CA ILE A 146 -4.28 -20.72 -24.16
C ILE A 146 -4.01 -21.75 -23.04
N ALA A 147 -3.61 -22.97 -23.39
CA ALA A 147 -3.20 -23.96 -22.41
C ALA A 147 -1.92 -23.53 -21.66
N LEU A 148 -0.95 -22.95 -22.36
CA LEU A 148 0.28 -22.41 -21.78
C LEU A 148 0.00 -21.22 -20.84
N LEU A 149 -0.93 -20.32 -21.20
CA LEU A 149 -1.40 -19.22 -20.35
C LEU A 149 -1.92 -19.75 -19.00
N CYS A 150 -2.80 -20.76 -19.04
CA CYS A 150 -3.37 -21.38 -17.85
C CYS A 150 -2.29 -22.06 -17.00
N ASP A 151 -1.35 -22.75 -17.64
CA ASP A 151 -0.26 -23.45 -16.96
C ASP A 151 0.73 -22.47 -16.29
N SER A 152 1.07 -21.40 -17.01
CA SER A 152 1.95 -20.33 -16.54
C SER A 152 1.34 -19.62 -15.33
N TYR A 153 0.04 -19.33 -15.36
CA TYR A 153 -0.65 -18.78 -14.19
C TYR A 153 -0.59 -19.73 -12.98
N TYR A 154 -0.93 -21.01 -13.18
CA TYR A 154 -0.98 -21.95 -12.07
C TYR A 154 0.39 -22.19 -11.43
N TYR A 155 1.42 -22.49 -12.22
CA TYR A 155 2.75 -22.79 -11.69
C TYR A 155 3.58 -21.55 -11.39
N GLY A 156 3.48 -20.51 -12.22
CA GLY A 156 4.24 -19.27 -12.08
C GLY A 156 3.68 -18.30 -11.06
N THR A 157 2.40 -18.42 -10.71
CA THR A 157 1.72 -17.55 -9.74
C THR A 157 1.12 -18.34 -8.58
N LEU A 158 0.01 -19.07 -8.78
CA LEU A 158 -0.76 -19.65 -7.68
C LEU A 158 0.04 -20.61 -6.79
N LYS A 159 0.69 -21.61 -7.41
CA LYS A 159 1.47 -22.63 -6.70
C LYS A 159 2.71 -22.02 -6.05
N LYS A 160 3.33 -21.04 -6.71
CA LYS A 160 4.54 -20.37 -6.23
C LYS A 160 4.27 -19.46 -5.03
N GLU A 161 3.15 -18.74 -5.05
CA GLU A 161 2.76 -17.81 -3.97
C GLU A 161 1.94 -18.49 -2.86
N ASN A 162 1.70 -19.80 -2.96
CA ASN A 162 0.94 -20.59 -1.99
C ASN A 162 -0.47 -20.01 -1.72
N HIS A 163 -1.16 -19.61 -2.78
CA HIS A 163 -2.51 -19.04 -2.74
C HIS A 163 -3.56 -20.01 -3.31
N PRO A 164 -3.84 -21.17 -2.68
CA PRO A 164 -4.89 -22.09 -3.17
C PRO A 164 -6.30 -21.52 -2.99
N TYR A 165 -6.46 -20.52 -2.11
CA TYR A 165 -7.73 -19.92 -1.76
C TYR A 165 -7.65 -18.39 -1.77
N ILE A 166 -8.80 -17.77 -2.05
CA ILE A 166 -9.04 -16.35 -1.86
C ILE A 166 -10.07 -16.17 -0.76
N HIS A 167 -9.78 -15.22 0.12
CA HIS A 167 -10.69 -14.75 1.15
C HIS A 167 -11.52 -13.59 0.58
N SER A 168 -12.84 -13.62 0.78
CA SER A 168 -13.72 -12.53 0.37
C SER A 168 -14.46 -11.93 1.55
N ASN A 169 -14.57 -10.61 1.57
CA ASN A 169 -15.38 -9.84 2.52
C ASN A 169 -16.24 -8.81 1.79
N ILE A 170 -17.42 -8.55 2.35
CA ILE A 170 -18.32 -7.50 1.86
C ILE A 170 -18.15 -6.27 2.74
N VAL A 171 -17.97 -5.12 2.11
CA VAL A 171 -17.87 -3.80 2.73
C VAL A 171 -18.84 -2.84 2.06
N ASP A 172 -19.14 -1.74 2.74
CA ASP A 172 -19.89 -0.66 2.12
C ASP A 172 -19.08 0.02 1.01
N GLU A 173 -19.78 0.65 0.06
CA GLU A 173 -19.13 1.28 -1.09
C GLU A 173 -18.25 2.47 -0.69
N SER A 174 -18.60 3.19 0.38
CA SER A 174 -17.82 4.35 0.82
C SER A 174 -16.44 3.94 1.33
N THR A 175 -16.36 2.82 2.05
CA THR A 175 -15.12 2.17 2.47
C THR A 175 -14.27 1.78 1.28
N LEU A 176 -14.86 1.09 0.30
CA LEU A 176 -14.12 0.59 -0.84
C LEU A 176 -13.55 1.75 -1.69
N LEU A 177 -14.35 2.79 -1.92
CA LEU A 177 -13.89 4.01 -2.60
C LEU A 177 -12.86 4.80 -1.78
N ALA A 178 -12.91 4.76 -0.45
CA ALA A 178 -11.89 5.36 0.41
C ALA A 178 -10.52 4.68 0.20
N CYS A 179 -10.48 3.35 0.08
CA CYS A 179 -9.26 2.61 -0.26
C CYS A 179 -8.68 3.10 -1.59
N VAL A 180 -9.50 3.16 -2.65
CA VAL A 180 -9.08 3.64 -3.97
C VAL A 180 -8.54 5.07 -3.91
N ARG A 181 -9.23 5.97 -3.19
CA ARG A 181 -8.84 7.39 -3.05
C ARG A 181 -7.57 7.60 -2.24
N SER A 182 -7.27 6.68 -1.32
CA SER A 182 -6.06 6.71 -0.50
C SER A 182 -4.82 6.20 -1.24
N SER A 183 -5.02 5.41 -2.30
CA SER A 183 -3.98 4.92 -3.20
C SER A 183 -3.65 5.92 -4.32
N ASN A 184 -2.63 5.60 -5.12
CA ASN A 184 -2.33 6.26 -6.38
C ASN A 184 -2.81 5.41 -7.58
N PRO A 185 -4.11 5.47 -7.94
CA PRO A 185 -4.71 4.67 -8.99
C PRO A 185 -4.09 4.94 -10.36
N ARG A 186 -3.76 3.87 -11.10
CA ARG A 186 -3.15 3.91 -12.43
C ARG A 186 -3.90 3.02 -13.40
N GLU A 187 -3.94 3.45 -14.66
CA GLU A 187 -4.38 2.58 -15.75
C GLU A 187 -3.41 1.41 -15.91
N ILE A 188 -3.92 0.27 -16.37
CA ILE A 188 -3.15 -0.95 -16.64
C ILE A 188 -2.87 -0.97 -18.15
N PRO A 189 -1.67 -0.59 -18.62
CA PRO A 189 -1.39 -0.45 -20.04
C PRO A 189 -1.64 -1.71 -20.86
N GLU A 190 -1.44 -2.87 -20.25
CA GLU A 190 -1.59 -4.19 -20.84
C GLU A 190 -3.05 -4.51 -21.22
N LEU A 191 -4.04 -3.81 -20.63
CA LEU A 191 -5.46 -3.95 -20.97
C LEU A 191 -5.92 -2.96 -22.05
N LYS A 192 -5.03 -2.11 -22.57
CA LYS A 192 -5.41 -1.13 -23.59
C LYS A 192 -5.83 -1.84 -24.88
N GLY A 193 -7.03 -1.50 -25.39
CA GLY A 193 -7.58 -2.12 -26.60
C GLY A 193 -8.42 -3.37 -26.34
N THR A 194 -8.57 -3.78 -25.08
CA THR A 194 -9.54 -4.82 -24.67
C THR A 194 -10.93 -4.21 -24.46
N ASN A 195 -11.94 -5.05 -24.22
CA ASN A 195 -13.32 -4.66 -23.83
C ASN A 195 -13.39 -4.10 -22.39
N THR A 196 -12.45 -3.23 -22.01
CA THR A 196 -12.42 -2.54 -20.72
C THR A 196 -12.87 -1.09 -20.86
N VAL A 197 -13.56 -0.60 -19.84
CA VAL A 197 -14.10 0.77 -19.76
C VAL A 197 -13.47 1.54 -18.62
N LYS A 198 -13.69 2.86 -18.61
CA LYS A 198 -13.23 3.72 -17.52
C LYS A 198 -14.04 3.44 -16.25
N PRO A 199 -13.42 3.48 -15.06
CA PRO A 199 -14.14 3.35 -13.80
C PRO A 199 -15.10 4.51 -13.59
N GLY A 200 -16.19 4.28 -12.86
CA GLY A 200 -17.21 5.27 -12.54
C GLY A 200 -16.75 6.37 -11.58
N PHE A 201 -15.52 6.30 -11.06
CA PHE A 201 -14.91 7.35 -10.25
C PHE A 201 -13.88 8.16 -11.04
N ALA A 202 -13.77 9.45 -10.72
CA ALA A 202 -12.74 10.29 -11.32
C ALA A 202 -11.37 9.95 -10.74
N PHE A 203 -10.41 9.60 -11.61
CA PHE A 203 -9.01 9.60 -11.25
C PHE A 203 -8.65 10.99 -10.70
N ARG A 204 -8.09 11.04 -9.49
CA ARG A 204 -7.17 12.15 -9.20
C ARG A 204 -6.05 11.96 -10.21
N LYS A 205 -6.01 12.78 -11.26
CA LYS A 205 -4.81 12.87 -12.11
C LYS A 205 -3.66 12.97 -11.14
N ALA A 206 -2.79 11.96 -11.11
CA ALA A 206 -1.48 12.13 -10.50
C ALA A 206 -1.00 13.44 -11.11
N LYS A 207 -0.80 14.48 -10.29
CA LYS A 207 -0.10 15.66 -10.77
C LYS A 207 1.11 15.07 -11.47
N LYS A 208 1.24 15.28 -12.80
CA LYS A 208 2.46 14.91 -13.54
C LYS A 208 3.57 15.17 -12.55
N LYS A 209 4.38 14.16 -12.23
CA LYS A 209 5.67 14.42 -11.56
C LYS A 209 6.26 15.49 -12.46
N LYS A 210 6.16 16.76 -12.04
CA LYS A 210 6.89 17.82 -12.72
C LYS A 210 8.30 17.28 -12.65
N ASN A 211 9.02 17.33 -13.76
CA ASN A 211 10.47 17.45 -13.62
C ASN A 211 10.64 18.76 -12.84
N VAL A 212 10.59 18.63 -11.52
CA VAL A 212 10.92 19.64 -10.55
C VAL A 212 12.41 19.71 -10.74
N GLU A 213 12.83 20.70 -11.53
CA GLU A 213 14.23 20.94 -11.81
C GLU A 213 14.98 20.93 -10.48
N GLU A 214 16.22 20.42 -10.46
CA GLU A 214 17.08 20.36 -9.28
C GLU A 214 17.10 21.69 -8.48
N ASN A 215 16.84 22.80 -9.18
CA ASN A 215 16.66 24.14 -8.64
C ASN A 215 15.52 24.25 -7.60
N ASP A 216 14.36 23.62 -7.81
CA ASP A 216 13.22 23.66 -6.87
C ASP A 216 13.54 22.93 -5.56
N LEU A 217 14.32 21.86 -5.60
CA LEU A 217 14.78 21.14 -4.39
C LEU A 217 15.88 21.92 -3.64
N ARG A 218 16.75 22.62 -4.37
CA ARG A 218 17.75 23.54 -3.78
C ARG A 218 17.08 24.75 -3.10
N ILE A 219 16.07 25.33 -3.72
CA ILE A 219 15.25 26.39 -3.10
C ILE A 219 14.56 25.82 -1.86
N PHE A 220 13.99 24.62 -1.95
CA PHE A 220 13.29 23.98 -0.84
C PHE A 220 14.18 23.72 0.37
N ILE A 221 15.42 23.23 0.18
CA ILE A 221 16.33 23.02 1.33
C ILE A 221 16.75 24.35 1.96
N ASN A 222 16.92 25.41 1.17
CA ASN A 222 17.20 26.75 1.70
C ASN A 222 16.03 27.28 2.53
N ASP A 223 14.79 27.03 2.09
CA ASP A 223 13.59 27.34 2.87
C ASP A 223 13.54 26.58 4.20
N CYS A 224 13.96 25.32 4.22
CA CYS A 224 14.10 24.54 5.45
C CYS A 224 15.14 25.16 6.38
N LYS A 225 16.33 25.51 5.86
CA LYS A 225 17.41 26.15 6.63
C LYS A 225 17.06 27.54 7.13
N ALA A 226 16.17 28.25 6.44
CA ALA A 226 15.60 29.53 6.88
C ALA A 226 14.51 29.35 7.95
N GLY A 227 14.22 28.12 8.39
CA GLY A 227 13.25 27.84 9.43
C GLY A 227 11.79 27.91 8.99
N LYS A 228 11.49 27.97 7.69
CA LYS A 228 10.10 28.12 7.21
C LYS A 228 9.17 26.94 7.56
N PHE A 229 9.75 25.79 7.87
CA PHE A 229 9.02 24.58 8.25
C PHE A 229 9.05 24.28 9.75
N LEU A 230 9.63 25.17 10.56
CA LEU A 230 9.60 25.04 12.01
C LEU A 230 8.16 25.09 12.50
N VAL A 231 7.81 24.13 13.34
CA VAL A 231 6.56 24.07 14.06
C VAL A 231 6.57 25.20 15.10
N ASP A 232 5.53 26.03 15.09
CA ASP A 232 5.39 27.16 16.00
C ASP A 232 4.91 26.68 17.37
N PHE A 233 5.82 26.02 18.09
CA PHE A 233 5.59 25.46 19.41
C PHE A 233 6.83 25.66 20.28
N SER A 234 6.61 26.12 21.51
CA SER A 234 7.69 26.33 22.48
C SER A 234 7.89 25.07 23.31
N TRP A 235 9.03 24.42 23.11
CA TRP A 235 9.45 23.24 23.88
C TRP A 235 9.98 23.65 25.25
N GLU A 236 9.83 22.76 26.24
CA GLU A 236 10.46 22.94 27.54
C GLU A 236 11.99 22.90 27.43
N ASP A 237 12.69 23.57 28.34
CA ASP A 237 14.16 23.55 28.41
C ASP A 237 14.71 22.11 28.42
N SER A 238 14.02 21.19 29.11
CA SER A 238 14.38 19.77 29.17
C SER A 238 14.30 19.02 27.83
N GLN A 239 13.60 19.56 26.84
CA GLN A 239 13.44 18.97 25.51
C GLN A 239 14.35 19.61 24.47
N THR A 240 14.97 20.76 24.77
CA THR A 240 15.83 21.48 23.82
C THR A 240 17.03 20.65 23.36
N GLU A 241 17.55 19.75 24.21
CA GLU A 241 18.63 18.82 23.85
C GLU A 241 18.23 17.78 22.78
N TYR A 242 16.93 17.50 22.65
CA TYR A 242 16.38 16.56 21.67
C TYR A 242 16.00 17.26 20.35
N VAL A 243 15.95 18.60 20.34
CA VAL A 243 15.68 19.39 19.14
C VAL A 243 16.94 19.46 18.29
N GLN A 244 16.82 19.04 17.02
CA GLN A 244 17.95 19.02 16.10
C GLN A 244 18.21 20.41 15.51
N SER A 245 19.47 20.85 15.52
CA SER A 245 19.87 22.12 14.90
C SER A 245 19.61 22.13 13.40
N LEU A 246 19.17 23.27 12.85
CA LEU A 246 19.02 23.47 11.40
C LEU A 246 20.33 23.24 10.62
N GLN A 247 21.49 23.40 11.26
CA GLN A 247 22.81 23.09 10.66
C GLN A 247 22.95 21.61 10.26
N GLN A 248 22.15 20.70 10.85
CA GLN A 248 22.11 19.30 10.42
C GLN A 248 21.71 19.14 8.94
N LEU A 249 21.01 20.12 8.37
CA LEU A 249 20.64 20.15 6.96
C LEU A 249 21.80 20.52 6.03
N ASP A 250 22.98 20.88 6.56
CA ASP A 250 24.15 21.19 5.76
C ASP A 250 24.73 19.93 5.09
N GLY A 251 24.95 20.01 3.78
CA GLY A 251 25.36 18.86 2.97
C GLY A 251 24.29 17.78 2.78
N TYR A 252 23.06 17.97 3.28
CA TYR A 252 21.95 17.06 2.99
C TYR A 252 21.40 17.34 1.59
N ILE A 253 21.28 16.29 0.78
CA ILE A 253 20.69 16.35 -0.56
C ILE A 253 19.22 15.90 -0.43
N PRO A 254 18.25 16.83 -0.46
CA PRO A 254 16.84 16.48 -0.35
C PRO A 254 16.37 15.72 -1.59
N ASN A 255 15.40 14.82 -1.39
CA ASN A 255 14.63 14.21 -2.47
C ASN A 255 13.14 14.57 -2.34
N TYR A 256 12.34 14.11 -3.30
CA TYR A 256 10.91 14.38 -3.32
C TYR A 256 10.18 13.77 -2.13
N GLU A 257 10.62 12.59 -1.69
CA GLU A 257 10.07 11.89 -0.53
C GLU A 257 10.26 12.72 0.75
N PHE A 258 11.46 13.26 0.99
CA PHE A 258 11.73 14.20 2.08
C PHE A 258 10.81 15.41 2.03
N GLN A 259 10.73 16.08 0.87
CA GLN A 259 9.87 17.26 0.69
C GLN A 259 8.39 16.94 0.98
N SER A 260 7.91 15.80 0.47
CA SER A 260 6.53 15.36 0.62
C SER A 260 6.20 15.03 2.07
N ILE A 261 7.09 14.30 2.77
CA ILE A 261 6.93 13.95 4.18
C ILE A 261 6.97 15.22 5.04
N LEU A 262 7.97 16.09 4.84
CA LEU A 262 8.12 17.33 5.61
C LEU A 262 6.89 18.23 5.53
N LYS A 263 6.35 18.44 4.32
CA LYS A 263 5.12 19.23 4.12
C LYS A 263 3.92 18.62 4.83
N LYS A 264 3.80 17.29 4.83
CA LYS A 264 2.71 16.58 5.53
C LYS A 264 2.86 16.71 7.04
N ILE A 265 4.08 16.61 7.57
CA ILE A 265 4.36 16.82 8.99
C ILE A 265 3.93 18.22 9.40
N LYS A 266 4.52 19.25 8.77
CA LYS A 266 4.19 20.64 9.06
C LYS A 266 2.68 20.93 9.01
N TYR A 267 2.03 20.54 7.92
CA TYR A 267 0.61 20.80 7.73
C TYR A 267 -0.29 20.17 8.81
N ARG A 268 0.00 18.93 9.19
CA ARG A 268 -0.78 18.19 10.19
C ARG A 268 -0.50 18.70 11.59
N THR A 269 0.76 18.92 11.93
CA THR A 269 1.13 19.51 13.23
C THR A 269 0.52 20.89 13.41
N ASP A 270 0.57 21.76 12.38
CA ASP A 270 -0.06 23.09 12.44
C ASP A 270 -1.58 23.01 12.66
N LYS A 271 -2.26 21.99 12.12
CA LYS A 271 -3.68 21.79 12.38
C LYS A 271 -3.96 21.39 13.82
N VAL A 272 -3.13 20.53 14.40
CA VAL A 272 -3.21 20.16 15.82
C VAL A 272 -3.02 21.41 16.67
N LEU A 273 -1.95 22.18 16.41
CA LEU A 273 -1.66 23.41 17.15
C LEU A 273 -2.79 24.43 17.07
N LYS A 274 -3.47 24.55 15.93
CA LYS A 274 -4.64 25.44 15.78
C LYS A 274 -5.85 25.06 16.63
N ARG A 275 -5.97 23.80 17.05
CA ARG A 275 -7.06 23.32 17.91
C ARG A 275 -6.74 23.42 19.39
N LEU A 276 -5.45 23.38 19.75
CA LEU A 276 -5.01 23.36 21.15
C LEU A 276 -5.59 24.49 22.02
N PRO A 277 -5.70 25.76 21.56
CA PRO A 277 -6.18 26.85 22.41
C PRO A 277 -7.62 26.67 22.90
N ASP A 278 -8.44 25.91 22.17
CA ASP A 278 -9.87 25.73 22.47
C ASP A 278 -10.15 24.50 23.34
N LEU A 279 -9.10 23.83 23.84
CA LEU A 279 -9.18 22.50 24.45
C LEU A 279 -8.50 22.47 25.83
N ASP A 280 -9.09 21.73 26.78
CA ASP A 280 -8.51 21.50 28.11
C ASP A 280 -7.70 20.20 28.11
N LEU A 281 -6.39 20.31 27.91
CA LEU A 281 -5.49 19.16 27.83
C LEU A 281 -5.40 18.34 29.12
N ALA A 282 -5.94 18.79 30.25
CA ALA A 282 -6.08 17.94 31.44
C ALA A 282 -7.07 16.79 31.20
N LYS A 283 -8.06 17.00 30.31
CA LYS A 283 -9.06 16.00 29.93
C LYS A 283 -8.55 15.11 28.80
N GLY A 284 -8.71 13.79 28.97
CA GLY A 284 -8.29 12.82 27.96
C GLY A 284 -9.02 12.97 26.61
N GLU A 285 -10.31 13.33 26.64
CA GLU A 285 -11.13 13.54 25.44
C GLU A 285 -10.66 14.72 24.58
N ASP A 286 -10.20 15.79 25.22
CA ASP A 286 -9.69 16.99 24.56
C ASP A 286 -8.31 16.73 23.94
N ARG A 287 -7.45 15.92 24.60
CA ARG A 287 -6.18 15.45 24.00
C ARG A 287 -6.42 14.65 22.72
N ILE A 288 -7.42 13.76 22.72
CA ILE A 288 -7.82 12.98 21.53
C ILE A 288 -8.37 13.91 20.44
N THR A 289 -9.16 14.91 20.83
CA THR A 289 -9.77 15.89 19.91
C THR A 289 -8.73 16.79 19.26
N ALA A 290 -7.70 17.22 20.00
CA ALA A 290 -6.60 18.02 19.49
C ALA A 290 -5.87 17.30 18.34
N ILE A 291 -5.51 16.04 18.57
CA ILE A 291 -4.83 15.19 17.59
C ILE A 291 -5.76 14.88 16.41
N GLY A 292 -7.00 14.46 16.70
CA GLY A 292 -8.02 14.10 15.72
C GLY A 292 -7.49 13.14 14.65
N ASN A 293 -7.70 13.51 13.38
CA ASN A 293 -7.23 12.74 12.23
C ASN A 293 -5.84 13.19 11.70
N ASP A 294 -5.14 14.06 12.44
CA ASP A 294 -3.88 14.67 12.02
C ASP A 294 -2.64 13.99 12.62
N TYR A 295 -2.79 12.84 13.28
CA TYR A 295 -1.64 12.03 13.71
C TYR A 295 -0.78 11.54 12.51
N ILE A 296 0.51 11.29 12.78
CA ILE A 296 1.49 10.90 11.76
C ILE A 296 2.30 9.72 12.29
N ASN A 297 2.14 8.57 11.63
CA ASN A 297 3.00 7.41 11.83
C ASN A 297 3.75 7.15 10.53
N LEU A 298 5.09 7.09 10.61
CA LEU A 298 5.96 6.85 9.46
C LEU A 298 6.76 5.57 9.66
N THR A 299 6.62 4.61 8.76
CA THR A 299 7.45 3.39 8.73
C THR A 299 8.36 3.44 7.51
N LEU A 300 9.67 3.33 7.72
CA LEU A 300 10.68 3.35 6.66
C LEU A 300 11.27 1.95 6.48
N SER A 301 11.10 1.36 5.29
CA SER A 301 11.69 0.06 4.93
C SER A 301 12.73 0.20 3.81
N GLY A 302 13.74 -0.66 3.81
CA GLY A 302 14.78 -0.67 2.76
C GLY A 302 16.11 -1.23 3.26
N LYS A 303 17.04 -1.48 2.33
CA LYS A 303 18.36 -2.05 2.63
C LYS A 303 19.11 -1.26 3.73
N PRO A 304 19.90 -1.90 4.61
CA PRO A 304 20.77 -1.20 5.55
C PRO A 304 21.67 -0.17 4.83
N GLY A 305 22.03 0.92 5.52
CA GLY A 305 22.91 1.97 4.96
C GLY A 305 22.25 2.97 4.00
N THR A 306 20.97 2.81 3.65
CA THR A 306 20.24 3.71 2.72
C THR A 306 19.80 5.05 3.31
N GLY A 307 20.30 5.43 4.49
CA GLY A 307 20.02 6.76 5.06
C GLY A 307 18.65 6.94 5.72
N LYS A 308 17.88 5.87 6.00
CA LYS A 308 16.57 5.95 6.70
C LYS A 308 16.65 6.71 8.03
N THR A 309 17.64 6.36 8.84
CA THR A 309 17.90 7.05 10.12
C THR A 309 18.22 8.52 9.89
N LYS A 310 19.07 8.82 8.90
CA LYS A 310 19.42 10.20 8.55
C LYS A 310 18.19 11.00 8.14
N LEU A 311 17.30 10.42 7.33
CA LEU A 311 16.05 11.05 6.92
C LEU A 311 15.19 11.48 8.12
N ALA A 312 15.06 10.64 9.15
CA ALA A 312 14.31 10.98 10.36
C ALA A 312 14.90 12.20 11.09
N TYR A 313 16.23 12.24 11.28
CA TYR A 313 16.90 13.40 11.90
C TYR A 313 16.77 14.67 11.05
N MET A 314 16.86 14.58 9.72
CA MET A 314 16.68 15.75 8.86
C MET A 314 15.24 16.29 8.92
N LEU A 315 14.24 15.41 9.02
CA LEU A 315 12.84 15.81 9.20
C LEU A 315 12.63 16.49 10.55
N ALA A 316 13.21 15.94 11.62
CA ALA A 316 13.18 16.55 12.95
C ALA A 316 13.84 17.93 12.95
N ALA A 317 15.03 18.08 12.36
CA ALA A 317 15.73 19.36 12.23
C ALA A 317 14.90 20.39 11.46
N ALA A 318 14.34 20.02 10.31
CA ALA A 318 13.56 20.94 9.48
C ALA A 318 12.23 21.35 10.13
N THR A 319 11.67 20.54 11.03
CA THR A 319 10.42 20.84 11.74
C THR A 319 10.62 21.44 13.12
N GLY A 320 11.82 21.34 13.70
CA GLY A 320 12.08 21.74 15.08
C GLY A 320 11.39 20.86 16.12
N LEU A 321 10.90 19.68 15.74
CA LEU A 321 10.31 18.71 16.65
C LEU A 321 11.44 17.94 17.38
N PRO A 322 11.37 17.73 18.71
CA PRO A 322 12.26 16.84 19.45
C PRO A 322 12.28 15.44 18.82
N ILE A 323 13.41 14.74 18.85
CA ILE A 323 13.48 13.34 18.40
C ILE A 323 14.08 12.45 19.50
N TYR A 324 13.26 11.53 19.99
CA TYR A 324 13.63 10.50 20.96
C TYR A 324 13.93 9.21 20.20
N THR A 325 15.01 8.52 20.57
CA THR A 325 15.49 7.35 19.82
C THR A 325 15.59 6.14 20.72
N VAL A 326 14.91 5.05 20.37
CA VAL A 326 15.08 3.77 21.04
C VAL A 326 15.61 2.73 20.05
N SER A 327 16.64 2.00 20.48
CA SER A 327 17.23 0.94 19.64
C SER A 327 16.68 -0.41 20.07
N ASN A 328 15.79 -0.95 19.26
CA ASN A 328 15.21 -2.26 19.51
C ASN A 328 16.14 -3.38 19.03
N SER A 329 16.39 -4.32 19.92
CA SER A 329 17.17 -5.54 19.70
C SER A 329 16.42 -6.73 20.29
N HIS A 330 16.91 -7.95 20.02
CA HIS A 330 16.35 -9.16 20.65
C HIS A 330 16.46 -9.17 22.19
N ASN A 331 17.30 -8.31 22.76
CA ASN A 331 17.52 -8.19 24.21
C ASN A 331 16.88 -6.92 24.80
N THR A 332 16.02 -6.24 24.04
CA THR A 332 15.30 -5.07 24.57
C THR A 332 14.14 -5.55 25.44
N ASP A 333 14.15 -5.11 26.70
CA ASP A 333 13.16 -5.48 27.72
C ASP A 333 12.15 -4.34 27.96
N GLU A 334 11.08 -4.62 28.70
CA GLU A 334 10.01 -3.66 29.03
C GLU A 334 10.53 -2.41 29.77
N ASP A 335 11.58 -2.58 30.59
CA ASP A 335 12.29 -1.49 31.29
C ASP A 335 12.81 -0.37 30.37
N GLU A 336 13.08 -0.67 29.10
CA GLU A 336 13.55 0.32 28.12
C GLU A 336 12.42 1.24 27.63
N TYR A 337 11.16 0.82 27.84
CA TYR A 337 9.97 1.59 27.51
C TYR A 337 9.33 2.23 28.75
N GLU A 338 9.22 1.48 29.86
CA GLU A 338 8.49 1.91 31.07
C GLU A 338 9.38 2.58 32.12
N GLY A 339 10.70 2.63 31.90
CA GLY A 339 11.65 3.15 32.87
C GLY A 339 12.17 2.09 33.82
N LYS A 340 13.23 2.42 34.56
CA LYS A 340 13.78 1.53 35.59
C LYS A 340 14.18 2.28 36.84
N THR A 341 13.94 1.66 37.98
CA THR A 341 14.43 2.16 39.25
C THR A 341 15.93 1.85 39.38
N LYS A 342 16.76 2.88 39.52
CA LYS A 342 18.19 2.74 39.79
C LYS A 342 18.53 3.27 41.17
N MET A 343 19.47 2.60 41.84
CA MET A 343 20.05 3.13 43.07
C MET A 343 21.11 4.18 42.70
N ILE A 344 20.84 5.45 43.01
CA ILE A 344 21.76 6.57 42.83
C ILE A 344 21.99 7.20 44.21
N ASP A 345 23.25 7.29 44.64
CA ASP A 345 23.65 7.81 45.95
C ASP A 345 22.89 7.19 47.14
N GLY A 346 22.65 5.88 47.09
CA GLY A 346 21.99 5.12 48.16
C GLY A 346 20.46 5.30 48.22
N ARG A 347 19.85 5.97 47.24
CA ARG A 347 18.40 6.13 47.13
C ARG A 347 17.88 5.49 45.84
N ALA A 348 16.70 4.90 45.93
CA ALA A 348 15.98 4.42 44.75
C ALA A 348 15.44 5.63 43.98
N VAL A 349 15.96 5.84 42.77
CA VAL A 349 15.56 6.91 41.85
C VAL A 349 14.96 6.27 40.60
N SER A 350 13.73 6.67 40.26
CA SER A 350 13.13 6.28 38.98
C SER A 350 13.84 7.02 37.85
N VAL A 351 14.34 6.29 36.86
CA VAL A 351 14.99 6.87 35.68
C VAL A 351 14.01 6.79 34.52
N GLU A 352 13.55 7.95 34.05
CA GLU A 352 12.70 8.09 32.86
C GLU A 352 13.45 7.67 31.59
N THR A 353 12.77 6.94 30.71
CA THR A 353 13.24 6.57 29.38
C THR A 353 12.86 7.63 28.35
N ASP A 354 13.56 7.61 27.21
CA ASP A 354 13.23 8.43 26.04
C ASP A 354 11.78 8.18 25.55
N THR A 355 11.27 6.96 25.73
CA THR A 355 9.86 6.61 25.46
C THR A 355 8.90 7.38 26.36
N LEU A 356 9.11 7.34 27.69
CA LEU A 356 8.27 8.06 28.64
C LEU A 356 8.33 9.57 28.40
N LYS A 357 9.53 10.11 28.21
CA LYS A 357 9.72 11.54 27.90
C LYS A 357 8.95 11.95 26.64
N CYS A 358 8.98 11.13 25.59
CA CYS A 358 8.25 11.41 24.35
C CYS A 358 6.73 11.35 24.54
N VAL A 359 6.22 10.39 25.34
CA VAL A 359 4.78 10.22 25.59
C VAL A 359 4.24 11.37 26.45
N GLU A 360 4.97 11.75 27.48
CA GLU A 360 4.54 12.78 28.44
C GLU A 360 4.69 14.20 27.88
N LYS A 361 5.82 14.48 27.20
CA LYS A 361 6.19 15.83 26.80
C LYS A 361 6.04 16.09 25.30
N GLY A 362 5.68 15.07 24.53
CA GLY A 362 5.53 15.15 23.08
C GLY A 362 6.86 15.22 22.31
N GLY A 363 6.77 15.05 20.99
CA GLY A 363 7.93 15.00 20.09
C GLY A 363 7.79 13.90 19.04
N ASN A 364 8.84 13.69 18.26
CA ASN A 364 8.96 12.54 17.37
C ASN A 364 9.59 11.36 18.12
N PHE A 365 8.99 10.19 17.95
CA PHE A 365 9.55 8.93 18.40
C PHE A 365 10.14 8.17 17.21
N LYS A 366 11.36 7.67 17.36
CA LYS A 366 12.10 6.95 16.32
C LYS A 366 12.46 5.55 16.76
#